data_AF-A0A353WH24-F1
#
_entry.id   AF-A0A353WH24-F1
#
_cell.length_a   1.000
_cell.length_b   1.000
_cell.length_c   1.000
_cell.angle_alpha   90.00
_cell.angle_beta   90.00
_cell.angle_gamma   90.00
#
_symmetry.space_group_name_H-M   'P 1'
#
loop_
_entity.id
_entity.type
_entity.pdbx_description
1 polymer ?
#
loop_
_entity_poly.entity_id
_entity_poly.type
_entity_poly.pdbx_seq_one_letter_code
_entity_poly.pdbx_strand_id
1 'polypeptide(L)'
;MLQRGTRTYLLKKLIIPVLILLSVIINHQLVYSQVIQEQLGKSVSDPVIFRGETLFYIKTGTGAVTIRERAKAISQRLEKLYNDPFNRLNTISIQSTEDSCDIVAKDIIIISISENDAKAANISKDELARGYIQRLQVAVDQTRNNRDFR
;
A
#
# COMPACT_ATOMS: atom_id res chain seq x y z
N MET A 1 -51.95 40.51 -33.36
CA MET A 1 -51.79 40.03 -31.97
C MET A 1 -51.25 38.58 -31.97
N LEU A 2 -50.08 38.29 -32.59
CA LEU A 2 -49.58 36.92 -32.78
C LEU A 2 -48.03 36.83 -32.85
N GLN A 3 -47.30 37.50 -31.95
CA GLN A 3 -45.82 37.47 -31.98
C GLN A 3 -45.15 37.06 -30.66
N ARG A 4 -45.91 36.83 -29.57
CA ARG A 4 -45.33 36.48 -28.25
C ARG A 4 -45.00 34.99 -28.10
N GLY A 5 -45.73 34.08 -28.75
CA GLY A 5 -45.55 32.62 -28.57
C GLY A 5 -44.31 32.02 -29.24
N THR A 6 -43.86 32.58 -30.37
CA THR A 6 -42.71 32.09 -31.14
C THR A 6 -41.38 32.41 -30.46
N ARG A 7 -41.27 33.57 -29.80
CA ARG A 7 -40.04 34.01 -29.11
C ARG A 7 -39.72 33.15 -27.89
N THR A 8 -40.73 32.79 -27.09
CA THR A 8 -40.59 31.86 -25.97
C THR A 8 -40.25 30.44 -26.42
N TYR A 9 -40.75 30.02 -27.59
CA TYR A 9 -40.42 28.72 -28.18
C TYR A 9 -38.97 28.68 -28.69
N LEU A 10 -38.51 29.72 -29.38
CA LEU A 10 -37.14 29.84 -29.87
C LEU A 10 -36.12 29.93 -28.73
N LEU A 11 -36.44 30.66 -27.65
CA LEU A 11 -35.61 30.72 -26.44
C LEU A 11 -35.46 29.34 -25.78
N LYS A 12 -36.57 28.60 -25.59
CA LYS A 12 -36.52 27.23 -25.04
C LYS A 12 -35.75 26.25 -25.92
N LYS A 13 -35.87 26.38 -27.25
CA LYS A 13 -35.16 25.55 -28.24
C LYS A 13 -33.63 25.73 -28.18
N LEU A 14 -33.15 26.89 -27.74
CA LEU A 14 -31.72 27.17 -27.57
C LEU A 14 -31.20 26.80 -26.17
N ILE A 15 -32.03 26.90 -25.13
CA ILE A 15 -31.63 26.64 -23.72
C ILE A 15 -31.38 25.15 -23.45
N ILE A 16 -32.24 24.26 -23.95
CA ILE A 16 -32.14 22.81 -23.71
C ILE A 16 -30.80 22.21 -24.19
N PRO A 17 -30.34 22.45 -25.44
CA PRO A 17 -29.05 21.89 -25.89
C PRO A 17 -27.85 22.47 -25.14
N VAL A 18 -27.93 23.75 -24.73
CA VAL A 18 -26.88 24.38 -23.90
C VAL A 18 -26.80 23.74 -22.53
N LEU A 19 -27.94 23.42 -21.90
CA LEU A 19 -27.97 22.70 -20.62
C LEU A 19 -27.43 21.27 -20.76
N ILE A 20 -27.69 20.58 -21.87
CA ILE A 20 -27.13 19.25 -22.14
C ILE A 20 -25.60 19.35 -22.27
N LEU A 21 -25.09 20.31 -23.04
CA LEU A 21 -23.65 20.55 -23.17
C LEU A 21 -22.98 20.88 -21.82
N LEU A 22 -23.60 21.75 -21.02
CA LEU A 22 -23.14 22.07 -19.67
C LEU A 22 -23.13 20.82 -18.78
N SER A 23 -24.16 19.98 -18.86
CA SER A 23 -24.21 18.73 -18.07
C SER A 23 -23.09 17.76 -18.44
N VAL A 24 -22.74 17.64 -19.72
CA VAL A 24 -21.64 16.76 -20.18
C VAL A 24 -20.29 17.27 -19.66
N ILE A 25 -20.07 18.59 -19.70
CA ILE A 25 -18.81 19.20 -19.22
C ILE A 25 -18.65 18.99 -17.71
N ILE A 26 -19.72 19.20 -16.93
CA ILE A 26 -19.71 19.02 -15.47
C ILE A 26 -19.47 17.54 -15.12
N ASN A 27 -20.15 16.61 -15.81
CA ASN A 27 -19.97 15.17 -15.59
C ASN A 27 -18.54 14.70 -15.92
N HIS A 28 -17.94 15.23 -16.98
CA HIS A 28 -16.57 14.90 -17.37
C HIS A 28 -15.55 15.33 -16.30
N GLN A 29 -15.71 16.53 -15.71
CA GLN A 29 -14.86 16.99 -14.61
C GLN A 29 -14.99 16.13 -13.35
N LEU A 30 -16.21 15.66 -13.05
CA LEU A 30 -16.47 14.82 -11.88
C LEU A 30 -15.81 13.44 -12.01
N VAL A 31 -15.91 12.82 -13.19
CA VAL A 31 -15.29 11.51 -13.50
C VAL A 31 -13.76 11.59 -13.41
N TYR A 32 -13.15 12.66 -13.91
CA TYR A 32 -11.69 12.84 -13.79
C TYR A 32 -11.22 12.88 -12.34
N SER A 33 -11.97 13.53 -11.45
CA SER A 33 -11.59 13.63 -10.04
C SER A 33 -11.64 12.26 -9.35
N GLN A 34 -12.57 11.39 -9.71
CA GLN A 34 -12.65 10.02 -9.17
C GLN A 34 -11.45 9.17 -9.59
N VAL A 35 -11.06 9.21 -10.87
CA VAL A 35 -9.88 8.48 -11.38
C VAL A 35 -8.59 8.95 -10.71
N ILE A 36 -8.43 10.26 -10.49
CA ILE A 36 -7.26 10.79 -9.79
C ILE A 36 -7.23 10.36 -8.32
N GLN A 37 -8.37 10.35 -7.61
CA GLN A 37 -8.44 9.87 -6.22
C GLN A 37 -8.12 8.37 -6.10
N GLU A 38 -8.52 7.56 -7.08
CA GLU A 38 -8.21 6.12 -7.12
C GLU A 38 -6.71 5.87 -7.38
N GLN A 39 -6.09 6.63 -8.28
CA GLN A 39 -4.65 6.56 -8.54
C GLN A 39 -3.82 7.12 -7.37
N LEU A 40 -4.27 8.18 -6.71
CA LEU A 40 -3.65 8.74 -5.51
C LEU A 40 -3.86 7.84 -4.28
N GLY A 41 -4.87 6.98 -4.31
CA GLY A 41 -5.10 5.90 -3.35
C GLY A 41 -4.13 4.72 -3.49
N LYS A 42 -3.40 4.61 -4.61
CA LYS A 42 -2.35 3.62 -4.83
C LYS A 42 -1.05 4.13 -4.19
N SER A 43 -0.83 3.75 -2.93
CA SER A 43 0.32 4.21 -2.16
C SER A 43 1.65 3.92 -2.87
N VAL A 44 2.54 4.91 -2.95
CA VAL A 44 3.90 4.75 -3.50
C VAL A 44 4.74 3.85 -2.58
N SER A 45 4.45 3.88 -1.29
CA SER A 45 5.00 2.97 -0.30
C SER A 45 4.08 2.83 0.91
N ASP A 46 4.15 1.73 1.64
CA ASP A 46 3.45 1.57 2.92
C ASP A 46 4.38 1.06 4.01
N PRO A 47 4.22 1.51 5.26
CA PRO A 47 5.08 1.15 6.37
C PRO A 47 4.78 -0.27 6.88
N VAL A 48 5.86 -1.00 7.20
CA VAL A 48 5.78 -2.17 8.08
C VAL A 48 5.95 -1.68 9.50
N ILE A 49 4.93 -1.92 10.33
CA ILE A 49 4.86 -1.47 11.71
C ILE A 49 4.97 -2.67 12.63
N PHE A 50 5.80 -2.55 13.66
CA PHE A 50 5.91 -3.51 14.74
C PHE A 50 5.94 -2.75 16.06
N ARG A 51 5.03 -3.11 16.99
CA ARG A 51 4.93 -2.49 18.32
C ARG A 51 4.75 -0.97 18.30
N GLY A 52 4.14 -0.45 17.25
CA GLY A 52 3.92 0.99 17.04
C GLY A 52 5.07 1.71 16.35
N GLU A 53 6.18 1.03 16.08
CA GLU A 53 7.34 1.60 15.38
C GLU A 53 7.36 1.17 13.92
N THR A 54 7.72 2.11 13.03
CA THR A 54 7.92 1.80 11.61
C THR A 54 9.30 1.20 11.41
N LEU A 55 9.36 -0.05 10.94
CA LEU A 55 10.63 -0.74 10.68
C LEU A 55 11.21 -0.34 9.32
N PHE A 56 10.39 -0.33 8.27
CA PHE A 56 10.77 0.00 6.91
C PHE A 56 9.52 0.17 6.03
N TYR A 57 9.72 0.56 4.78
CA TYR A 57 8.65 0.76 3.80
C TYR A 57 8.70 -0.29 2.70
N ILE A 58 7.54 -0.82 2.34
CA ILE A 58 7.34 -1.65 1.15
C ILE A 58 6.96 -0.73 0.00
N LYS A 59 7.60 -0.92 -1.16
CA LYS A 59 7.37 -0.11 -2.37
C LYS A 59 6.72 -0.89 -3.51
N THR A 60 6.58 -2.21 -3.37
CA THR A 60 6.03 -3.07 -4.41
C THR A 60 4.96 -4.01 -3.85
N GLY A 61 3.92 -4.26 -4.65
CA GLY A 61 2.94 -5.31 -4.40
C GLY A 61 3.46 -6.68 -4.85
N THR A 62 2.64 -7.72 -4.69
CA THR A 62 2.97 -9.07 -5.16
C THR A 62 1.72 -9.72 -5.75
N GLY A 63 1.71 -9.97 -7.06
CA GLY A 63 0.52 -10.44 -7.77
C GLY A 63 -0.67 -9.48 -7.58
N ALA A 64 -1.79 -10.00 -7.08
CA ALA A 64 -2.98 -9.20 -6.76
C ALA A 64 -2.86 -8.41 -5.44
N VAL A 65 -1.84 -8.66 -4.62
CA VAL A 65 -1.65 -8.00 -3.32
C VAL A 65 -1.07 -6.60 -3.54
N THR A 66 -1.78 -5.58 -3.08
CA THR A 66 -1.32 -4.19 -3.13
C THR A 66 -0.16 -3.92 -2.18
N ILE A 67 0.54 -2.80 -2.37
CA ILE A 67 1.63 -2.33 -1.48
C ILE A 67 1.15 -2.26 -0.02
N ARG A 68 -0.03 -1.65 0.19
CA ARG A 68 -0.67 -1.52 1.50
C ARG A 68 -0.99 -2.85 2.15
N GLU A 69 -1.65 -3.74 1.40
CA GLU A 69 -2.04 -5.05 1.92
C GLU A 69 -0.81 -5.87 2.29
N ARG A 70 0.25 -5.81 1.47
CA ARG A 70 1.51 -6.51 1.73
C ARG A 70 2.18 -5.98 3.00
N ALA A 71 2.34 -4.66 3.13
CA ALA A 71 2.94 -4.04 4.32
C ALA A 71 2.14 -4.36 5.59
N LYS A 72 0.80 -4.30 5.51
CA LYS A 72 -0.11 -4.68 6.59
C LYS A 72 0.01 -6.16 6.96
N ALA A 73 0.08 -7.05 5.97
CA ALA A 73 0.21 -8.49 6.19
C ALA A 73 1.53 -8.84 6.89
N ILE A 74 2.64 -8.19 6.50
CA ILE A 74 3.93 -8.34 7.17
C ILE A 74 3.83 -7.88 8.63
N SER A 75 3.30 -6.67 8.86
CA SER A 75 3.11 -6.10 10.21
C SER A 75 2.29 -7.03 11.12
N GLN A 76 1.16 -7.53 10.62
CA GLN A 76 0.31 -8.46 11.35
C GLN A 76 1.01 -9.78 11.66
N ARG A 77 1.84 -10.27 10.73
CA ARG A 77 2.60 -11.51 10.94
C ARG A 77 3.66 -11.33 12.02
N LEU A 78 4.36 -10.20 12.05
CA LEU A 78 5.31 -9.86 13.11
C LEU A 78 4.63 -9.83 14.48
N GLU A 79 3.49 -9.16 14.60
CA GLU A 79 2.72 -9.12 15.86
C GLU A 79 2.27 -10.52 16.30
N LYS A 80 1.79 -11.36 15.38
CA LYS A 80 1.40 -12.74 15.70
C LYS A 80 2.58 -13.57 16.20
N LEU A 81 3.73 -13.49 15.51
CA LEU A 81 4.93 -14.26 15.88
C LEU A 81 5.54 -13.80 17.20
N TYR A 82 5.42 -12.51 17.53
CA TYR A 82 5.89 -11.95 18.79
C TYR A 82 5.01 -12.34 19.98
N ASN A 83 3.70 -12.42 19.77
CA ASN A 83 2.73 -12.80 20.80
C ASN A 83 2.55 -14.33 20.91
N ASP A 84 3.21 -15.12 20.06
CA ASP A 84 3.28 -16.58 20.18
C ASP A 84 4.03 -16.98 21.47
N PRO A 85 3.47 -17.87 22.32
CA PRO A 85 4.12 -18.37 23.53
C PRO A 85 5.54 -18.93 23.31
N PHE A 86 5.85 -19.42 22.10
CA PHE A 86 7.16 -19.96 21.74
C PHE A 86 8.14 -18.91 21.21
N ASN A 87 7.78 -17.62 21.25
CA ASN A 87 8.53 -16.45 20.80
C ASN A 87 9.38 -16.71 19.54
N ARG A 88 8.69 -17.00 18.42
CA ARG A 88 9.37 -17.46 17.20
C ARG A 88 10.27 -16.41 16.57
N LEU A 89 10.13 -15.14 16.93
CA LEU A 89 11.02 -14.06 16.48
C LEU A 89 12.43 -14.12 17.06
N ASN A 90 12.72 -15.02 18.02
CA ASN A 90 14.08 -15.24 18.51
C ASN A 90 15.02 -15.87 17.46
N THR A 91 14.46 -16.51 16.44
CA THR A 91 15.24 -17.20 15.42
C THR A 91 14.71 -16.78 14.06
N ILE A 92 15.31 -15.71 13.52
CA ILE A 92 15.03 -15.22 12.18
C ILE A 92 16.24 -15.55 11.30
N SER A 93 16.00 -16.09 10.12
CA SER A 93 17.03 -16.43 9.13
C SER A 93 16.62 -15.98 7.74
N ILE A 94 17.59 -15.99 6.83
CA ILE A 94 17.38 -15.74 5.40
C ILE A 94 17.46 -17.07 4.66
N GLN A 95 16.48 -17.31 3.78
CA GLN A 95 16.46 -18.43 2.86
C GLN A 95 16.39 -17.88 1.43
N SER A 96 17.48 -17.99 0.67
CA SER A 96 17.53 -17.50 -0.70
C SER A 96 17.15 -18.61 -1.69
N THR A 97 16.34 -18.26 -2.66
CA THR A 97 16.01 -19.06 -3.85
C THR A 97 16.37 -18.27 -5.11
N GLU A 98 16.22 -18.89 -6.28
CA GLU A 98 16.41 -18.19 -7.56
C GLU A 98 15.46 -16.98 -7.68
N ASP A 99 14.19 -17.17 -7.28
CA ASP A 99 13.14 -16.18 -7.47
C ASP A 99 13.04 -15.16 -6.33
N SER A 100 13.34 -15.58 -5.09
CA SER A 100 13.14 -14.75 -3.90
C SER A 100 14.27 -14.85 -2.88
N CYS A 101 14.30 -13.90 -1.96
CA CYS A 101 15.07 -13.97 -0.73
C CYS A 101 14.09 -13.85 0.45
N ASP A 102 13.89 -14.94 1.19
CA ASP A 102 12.85 -15.04 2.20
C ASP A 102 13.42 -14.83 3.60
N ILE A 103 12.78 -13.96 4.38
CA ILE A 103 13.05 -13.80 5.80
C ILE A 103 12.08 -14.71 6.55
N VAL A 104 12.63 -15.68 7.29
CA VAL A 104 11.86 -16.77 7.90
C VAL A 104 12.07 -16.78 9.40
N ALA A 105 10.99 -16.92 10.18
CA ALA A 105 11.05 -17.25 11.60
C ALA A 105 10.61 -18.69 11.81
N LYS A 106 11.57 -19.56 12.18
CA LYS A 106 11.42 -21.03 12.17
C LYS A 106 10.93 -21.55 10.81
N ASP A 107 9.63 -21.81 10.69
CA ASP A 107 8.92 -22.38 9.56
C ASP A 107 7.98 -21.37 8.87
N ILE A 108 7.92 -20.14 9.36
CA ILE A 108 6.98 -19.11 8.91
C ILE A 108 7.73 -18.02 8.14
N ILE A 109 7.42 -17.87 6.86
CA ILE A 109 7.93 -16.77 6.03
C ILE A 109 7.34 -15.45 6.52
N ILE A 110 8.18 -14.57 7.03
CA ILE A 110 7.82 -13.22 7.46
C ILE A 110 7.65 -12.32 6.24
N ILE A 111 8.67 -12.28 5.38
CA ILE A 111 8.74 -11.48 4.15
C ILE A 111 9.36 -12.36 3.06
N SER A 112 8.78 -12.33 1.86
CA SER A 112 9.45 -12.79 0.64
C SER A 112 9.86 -11.58 -0.18
N ILE A 113 11.15 -11.46 -0.50
CA ILE A 113 11.74 -10.34 -1.23
C ILE A 113 11.96 -10.76 -2.68
N SER A 114 11.29 -10.06 -3.59
CA SER A 114 11.35 -10.33 -5.02
C SER A 114 12.40 -9.46 -5.72
N GLU A 115 12.68 -9.77 -6.98
CA GLU A 115 13.53 -8.93 -7.82
C GLU A 115 12.98 -7.50 -7.99
N ASN A 116 11.65 -7.34 -7.97
CA ASN A 116 11.03 -6.01 -8.03
C ASN A 116 11.31 -5.18 -6.78
N ASP A 117 11.40 -5.82 -5.61
CA ASP A 117 11.78 -5.15 -4.36
C ASP A 117 13.22 -4.65 -4.41
N ALA A 118 14.13 -5.52 -4.86
CA ALA A 118 15.54 -5.22 -5.07
C ALA A 118 15.71 -4.03 -6.03
N LYS A 119 15.03 -4.06 -7.19
CA LYS A 119 15.00 -2.95 -8.15
C LYS A 119 14.47 -1.65 -7.56
N ALA A 120 13.37 -1.69 -6.80
CA ALA A 120 12.80 -0.51 -6.14
C ALA A 120 13.69 0.07 -5.03
N ALA A 121 14.63 -0.72 -4.50
CA ALA A 121 15.63 -0.33 -3.52
C ALA A 121 17.01 -0.03 -4.13
N ASN A 122 17.21 -0.31 -5.43
CA ASN A 122 18.47 -0.19 -6.15
C ASN A 122 19.65 -0.95 -5.48
N ILE A 123 19.36 -2.13 -4.94
CA ILE A 123 20.31 -3.04 -4.28
C ILE A 123 19.92 -4.50 -4.56
N SER A 124 20.76 -5.47 -4.20
CA SER A 124 20.44 -6.90 -4.38
C SER A 124 19.34 -7.40 -3.40
N LYS A 125 18.64 -8.49 -3.76
CA LYS A 125 17.67 -9.15 -2.88
C LYS A 125 18.27 -9.51 -1.52
N ASP A 126 19.47 -10.09 -1.51
CA ASP A 126 20.13 -10.51 -0.28
C ASP A 126 20.56 -9.32 0.58
N GLU A 127 21.01 -8.23 -0.02
CA GLU A 127 21.35 -7.01 0.71
C GLU A 127 20.11 -6.37 1.33
N LEU A 128 19.00 -6.32 0.58
CA LEU A 128 17.72 -5.83 1.09
C LEU A 128 17.22 -6.71 2.25
N ALA A 129 17.34 -8.03 2.13
CA ALA A 129 17.00 -8.99 3.18
C ALA A 129 17.81 -8.77 4.46
N ARG A 130 19.14 -8.59 4.32
CA ARG A 130 20.04 -8.27 5.43
C ARG A 130 19.68 -6.94 6.10
N GLY A 131 19.30 -5.92 5.32
CA GLY A 131 18.84 -4.65 5.87
C GLY A 131 17.54 -4.79 6.69
N TYR A 132 16.59 -5.58 6.19
CA TYR A 132 15.33 -5.83 6.89
C TYR A 132 15.50 -6.67 8.16
N ILE A 133 16.30 -7.76 8.11
CA ILE A 133 16.51 -8.61 9.29
C ILE A 133 17.20 -7.84 10.42
N GLN A 134 18.17 -6.97 10.10
CA GLN A 134 18.86 -6.16 11.10
C GLN A 134 17.89 -5.22 11.83
N ARG A 135 17.03 -4.51 11.09
CA ARG A 135 16.02 -3.62 11.68
C ARG A 135 15.02 -4.39 12.53
N LEU A 136 14.63 -5.58 12.08
CA LEU A 136 13.71 -6.44 12.82
C LEU A 136 14.33 -6.94 14.12
N GLN A 137 15.58 -7.41 14.09
CA GLN A 137 16.31 -7.87 15.29
C GLN A 137 16.43 -6.74 16.33
N VAL A 138 16.83 -5.55 15.91
CA VAL A 138 16.93 -4.38 16.80
C VAL A 138 15.57 -4.08 17.46
N ALA A 139 14.49 -4.04 16.69
CA ALA A 139 13.17 -3.73 17.24
C ALA A 139 12.65 -4.82 18.20
N VAL A 140 12.92 -6.09 17.89
CA VAL A 140 12.57 -7.22 18.77
C VAL A 140 13.33 -7.12 20.10
N ASP A 141 14.64 -6.86 20.05
CA ASP A 141 15.47 -6.74 21.26
C ASP A 141 15.07 -5.54 22.12
N GLN A 142 14.80 -4.38 21.51
CA GLN A 142 14.29 -3.19 22.21
C GLN A 142 12.95 -3.47 22.90
N THR A 143 12.04 -4.18 22.23
CA THR A 143 10.72 -4.50 22.81
C THR A 143 10.86 -5.46 23.99
N ARG A 144 11.81 -6.41 23.97
CA ARG A 144 12.09 -7.29 25.12
C ARG A 144 12.58 -6.51 26.32
N ASN A 145 13.60 -5.68 26.14
CA ASN A 145 14.15 -4.86 27.22
C ASN A 145 13.04 -4.00 27.85
N ASN A 146 12.19 -3.37 27.04
CA ASN A 146 11.07 -2.57 27.55
C ASN A 146 9.98 -3.37 28.29
N ARG A 147 9.85 -4.69 28.07
CA ARG A 147 8.94 -5.53 28.87
C ARG A 147 9.52 -5.79 30.25
N ASP A 148 10.82 -6.04 30.35
CA ASP A 148 11.47 -6.41 31.62
C ASP A 148 11.51 -5.25 32.64
N PHE A 149 11.24 -4.01 32.18
CA PHE A 149 11.18 -2.81 33.01
C PHE A 149 9.75 -2.35 33.39
N ARG A 150 8.71 -3.12 33.08
CA ARG A 150 7.29 -2.79 33.41
C ARG A 150 6.68 -3.79 34.36
#